data_AF-A0A947QG59-F1
#
_entry.id   AF-A0A947QG59-F1
#
_cell.length_a   1.000
_cell.length_b   1.000
_cell.length_c   1.000
_cell.angle_alpha   90.00
_cell.angle_beta   90.00
_cell.angle_gamma   90.00
#
_symmetry.space_group_name_H-M   'P 1'
#
loop_
_entity.id
_entity.type
_entity.pdbx_description
1 polymer ?
#
loop_
_entity_poly.entity_id
_entity_poly.type
_entity_poly.pdbx_seq_one_letter_code
_entity_poly.pdbx_strand_id
1 'polypeptide(L)'
;MSRIVIAVFSGTGNARRAARIVSGELGKSGKGVELVDLAAGEAVPALGEGDLLVVCSSTLGFSPPSTVMDRIRSAPRSNGAYAAYISVCGATGAKDRIMRGWSGAASMIAFSALSRKGFEPVGSADVSYPENWTQVSQAAVGEARAAMLESGDAEALGFARSIAANDRVFVRRNLATRSLGRFIGLVFRLLARRMLGRLYIADDACTGCGLCAEACPSSAIAMKDGSPSWTADCSACNRCINACPAASIQTSTARLAIFAVVNVAAIVASAPAARAVLGGLAPTLSGIGLRAAAFVLGVALYAAFTALQIGPMDALVQAMERSPRLRRFFTASFTKRFTRYLAPGFEPGAK
;
A
#
# COMPACT_ATOMS: atom_id res chain seq x y z
N MET A 1 -20.20 18.92 22.31
CA MET A 1 -19.84 17.50 22.56
C MET A 1 -18.80 17.13 21.53
N SER A 2 -17.65 16.56 21.93
CA SER A 2 -16.61 16.15 20.98
C SER A 2 -17.01 14.87 20.26
N ARG A 3 -17.10 14.94 18.92
CA ARG A 3 -17.38 13.83 18.01
C ARG A 3 -16.11 13.01 17.77
N ILE A 4 -16.26 11.69 17.65
CA ILE A 4 -15.16 10.80 17.26
C ILE A 4 -15.49 10.22 15.89
N VAL A 5 -14.59 10.40 14.93
CA VAL A 5 -14.68 9.80 13.60
C VAL A 5 -13.50 8.86 13.40
N ILE A 6 -13.77 7.61 13.03
CA ILE A 6 -12.76 6.62 12.69
C ILE A 6 -12.83 6.38 11.17
N ALA A 7 -11.88 6.95 10.44
CA ALA A 7 -11.77 6.82 9.00
C ALA A 7 -10.89 5.62 8.64
N VAL A 8 -11.43 4.67 7.89
CA VAL A 8 -10.80 3.36 7.69
C VAL A 8 -10.52 3.09 6.23
N PHE A 9 -9.31 2.61 5.94
CA PHE A 9 -8.99 1.96 4.67
C PHE A 9 -8.43 0.56 4.93
N SER A 10 -9.08 -0.47 4.37
CA SER A 10 -8.63 -1.85 4.54
C SER A 10 -8.59 -2.63 3.24
N GLY A 11 -7.41 -3.14 2.88
CA GLY A 11 -7.27 -4.05 1.73
C GLY A 11 -7.96 -5.39 1.98
N THR A 12 -7.57 -6.07 3.07
CA THR A 12 -8.03 -7.43 3.42
C THR A 12 -8.64 -7.54 4.82
N GLY A 13 -9.05 -6.43 5.43
CA GLY A 13 -9.83 -6.43 6.68
C GLY A 13 -9.04 -6.20 7.96
N ASN A 14 -7.70 -6.31 7.97
CA ASN A 14 -6.91 -6.09 9.20
C ASN A 14 -7.11 -4.68 9.78
N ALA A 15 -7.11 -3.64 8.95
CA ALA A 15 -7.42 -2.28 9.39
C ALA A 15 -8.88 -2.09 9.82
N ARG A 16 -9.84 -2.80 9.19
CA ARG A 16 -11.24 -2.80 9.65
C ARG A 16 -11.37 -3.42 11.04
N ARG A 17 -10.61 -4.48 11.31
CA ARG A 17 -10.55 -5.14 12.63
C ARG A 17 -10.02 -4.19 13.70
N ALA A 18 -8.84 -3.57 13.49
CA ALA A 18 -8.31 -2.56 14.41
C ALA A 18 -9.30 -1.41 14.64
N ALA A 19 -9.91 -0.89 13.57
CA ALA A 19 -10.89 0.19 13.68
C ALA A 19 -12.11 -0.19 14.54
N ARG A 20 -12.63 -1.43 14.42
CA ARG A 20 -13.74 -1.91 15.25
C ARG A 20 -13.34 -2.00 16.73
N ILE A 21 -12.14 -2.48 17.04
CA ILE A 21 -11.62 -2.55 18.41
C ILE A 21 -11.49 -1.15 19.01
N VAL A 22 -10.88 -0.22 18.26
CA VAL A 22 -10.72 1.18 18.67
C VAL A 22 -12.09 1.85 18.85
N SER A 23 -13.03 1.60 17.94
CA SER A 23 -14.40 2.10 18.04
C SER A 23 -15.09 1.63 19.32
N GLY A 24 -14.98 0.34 19.64
CA GLY A 24 -15.59 -0.24 20.83
C GLY A 24 -15.00 0.34 22.12
N GLU A 25 -13.68 0.55 22.17
CA GLU A 25 -13.03 1.13 23.36
C GLU A 25 -13.37 2.61 23.53
N LEU A 26 -13.27 3.41 22.46
CA LEU A 26 -13.60 4.84 22.51
C LEU A 26 -15.08 5.09 22.80
N GLY A 27 -15.98 4.20 22.34
CA GLY A 27 -17.41 4.27 22.61
C GLY A 27 -17.79 4.10 24.10
N LYS A 28 -16.93 3.47 24.91
CA LYS A 28 -17.15 3.33 26.37
C LYS A 28 -17.16 4.67 27.10
N SER A 29 -16.60 5.72 26.49
CA SER A 29 -16.65 7.08 27.04
C SER A 29 -18.03 7.75 26.94
N GLY A 30 -19.04 7.07 26.35
CA GLY A 30 -20.37 7.63 26.09
C GLY A 30 -20.41 8.60 24.91
N LYS A 31 -19.27 8.83 24.22
CA LYS A 31 -19.19 9.63 23.00
C LYS A 31 -19.65 8.82 21.79
N GLY A 32 -20.40 9.47 20.90
CA GLY A 32 -20.74 8.88 19.60
C GLY A 32 -19.48 8.66 18.75
N VAL A 33 -19.29 7.42 18.28
CA VAL A 33 -18.21 7.05 17.36
C VAL A 33 -18.81 6.74 16.00
N GLU A 34 -18.36 7.47 15.00
CA GLU A 34 -18.75 7.28 13.61
C GLU A 34 -17.63 6.57 12.84
N LEU A 35 -17.99 5.60 12.02
CA LEU A 35 -17.06 4.91 11.13
C LEU A 35 -17.23 5.42 9.70
N VAL A 36 -16.12 5.78 9.06
CA VAL A 36 -16.09 6.22 7.66
C VAL A 36 -15.26 5.23 6.83
N ASP A 37 -15.81 4.73 5.73
CA ASP A 37 -15.10 3.83 4.80
C ASP A 37 -14.43 4.58 3.65
N LEU A 38 -13.14 4.89 3.82
CA LEU A 38 -12.32 5.53 2.80
C LEU A 38 -12.13 4.66 1.55
N ALA A 39 -12.26 3.33 1.67
CA ALA A 39 -12.15 2.41 0.55
C ALA A 39 -13.44 2.34 -0.28
N ALA A 40 -14.61 2.60 0.33
CA ALA A 40 -15.89 2.77 -0.35
C ALA A 40 -16.05 4.17 -0.97
N GLY A 41 -15.10 5.06 -0.69
CA GLY A 41 -15.04 6.39 -1.28
C GLY A 41 -15.65 7.48 -0.41
N GLU A 42 -16.09 7.18 0.80
CA GLU A 42 -16.62 8.17 1.75
C GLU A 42 -15.58 9.25 2.09
N ALA A 43 -16.08 10.43 2.44
CA ALA A 43 -15.26 11.59 2.74
C ALA A 43 -15.00 11.72 4.25
N VAL A 44 -13.81 12.21 4.61
CA VAL A 44 -13.56 12.67 5.98
C VAL A 44 -14.44 13.92 6.22
N PRO A 45 -15.33 13.91 7.23
CA PRO A 45 -16.25 15.02 7.49
C PRO A 45 -15.50 16.22 8.09
N ALA A 46 -16.18 17.37 8.12
CA ALA A 46 -15.71 18.53 8.89
C ALA A 46 -15.77 18.19 10.38
N LEU A 47 -14.71 18.57 11.08
CA LEU A 47 -14.54 18.34 12.52
C LEU A 47 -14.22 19.68 13.19
N GLY A 48 -14.83 19.91 14.35
CA GLY A 48 -14.64 21.10 15.15
C GLY A 48 -13.52 20.96 16.17
N GLU A 49 -13.32 22.02 16.95
CA GLU A 49 -12.36 22.04 18.04
C GLU A 49 -12.67 20.95 19.08
N GLY A 50 -11.66 20.15 19.44
CA GLY A 50 -11.79 19.05 20.39
C GLY A 50 -12.42 17.77 19.83
N ASP A 51 -12.90 17.76 18.59
CA ASP A 51 -13.29 16.52 17.90
C ASP A 51 -12.05 15.67 17.59
N LEU A 52 -12.24 14.36 17.43
CA LEU A 52 -11.14 13.42 17.15
C LEU A 52 -11.36 12.69 15.83
N LEU A 53 -10.37 12.76 14.95
CA LEU A 53 -10.21 11.88 13.81
C LEU A 53 -9.20 10.78 14.12
N VAL A 54 -9.59 9.50 14.02
CA VAL A 54 -8.66 8.37 14.00
C VAL A 54 -8.62 7.80 12.59
N VAL A 55 -7.48 7.92 11.90
CA VAL A 55 -7.29 7.26 10.59
C VAL A 55 -6.69 5.88 10.83
N CYS A 56 -7.41 4.82 10.48
CA CYS A 56 -6.94 3.44 10.56
C CYS A 56 -6.73 2.88 9.16
N SER A 57 -5.47 2.59 8.81
CA SER A 57 -5.14 2.26 7.41
C SER A 57 -4.06 1.20 7.29
N SER A 58 -4.21 0.32 6.29
CA SER A 58 -3.12 -0.55 5.82
C SER A 58 -1.90 0.29 5.42
N THR A 59 -0.70 -0.14 5.82
CA THR A 59 0.55 0.48 5.38
C THR A 59 1.04 -0.19 4.12
N LEU A 60 1.20 0.57 3.05
CA LEU A 60 1.60 0.06 1.73
C LEU A 60 2.97 0.65 1.40
N GLY A 61 4.00 -0.21 1.40
CA GLY A 61 5.39 0.18 1.16
C GLY A 61 5.85 1.35 2.02
N PHE A 62 5.71 1.24 3.34
CA PHE A 62 6.18 2.25 4.32
C PHE A 62 5.49 3.63 4.20
N SER A 63 4.31 3.67 3.59
CA SER A 63 3.56 4.89 3.29
C SER A 63 2.06 4.65 3.47
N PRO A 64 1.24 5.72 3.68
CA PRO A 64 -0.20 5.59 3.58
C PRO A 64 -0.58 5.26 2.13
N PRO A 65 -1.67 4.51 1.88
CA PRO A 65 -2.22 4.27 0.55
C PRO A 65 -2.54 5.58 -0.16
N SER A 66 -2.43 5.62 -1.50
CA SER A 66 -2.83 6.81 -2.30
C SER A 66 -4.26 7.24 -1.98
N THR A 67 -5.21 6.30 -1.96
CA THR A 67 -6.62 6.56 -1.65
C THR A 67 -6.79 7.29 -0.31
N VAL A 68 -6.04 6.89 0.72
CA VAL A 68 -6.09 7.57 2.03
C VAL A 68 -5.49 8.97 1.95
N MET A 69 -4.35 9.13 1.27
CA MET A 69 -3.76 10.45 1.10
C MET A 69 -4.66 11.40 0.32
N ASP A 70 -5.36 10.92 -0.69
CA ASP A 70 -6.28 11.72 -1.50
C ASP A 70 -7.48 12.15 -0.65
N ARG A 71 -8.02 11.25 0.19
CA ARG A 71 -9.09 11.58 1.14
C ARG A 71 -8.66 12.56 2.23
N ILE A 72 -7.46 12.42 2.79
CA ILE A 72 -6.91 13.39 3.75
C ILE A 72 -6.71 14.76 3.09
N ARG A 73 -6.21 14.81 1.85
CA ARG A 73 -5.99 16.07 1.13
C ARG A 73 -7.29 16.73 0.68
N SER A 74 -8.34 15.96 0.40
CA SER A 74 -9.67 16.49 0.07
C SER A 74 -10.51 16.84 1.31
N ALA A 75 -10.10 16.40 2.50
CA ALA A 75 -10.80 16.71 3.74
C ALA A 75 -10.95 18.23 3.95
N PRO A 76 -12.07 18.68 4.55
CA PRO A 76 -12.24 20.07 4.95
C PRO A 76 -11.18 20.48 5.98
N ARG A 77 -11.01 21.79 6.16
CA ARG A 77 -10.20 22.30 7.27
C ARG A 77 -10.96 22.07 8.58
N SER A 78 -10.24 21.57 9.58
CA SER A 78 -10.76 21.20 10.90
C SER A 78 -9.82 21.74 11.97
N ASN A 79 -9.78 23.07 12.11
CA ASN A 79 -8.87 23.76 13.01
C ASN A 79 -9.18 23.39 14.47
N GLY A 80 -8.18 22.92 15.21
CA GLY A 80 -8.33 22.53 16.62
C GLY A 80 -8.92 21.14 16.83
N ALA A 81 -9.22 20.39 15.75
CA ALA A 81 -9.57 18.98 15.85
C ALA A 81 -8.31 18.13 16.09
N TYR A 82 -8.42 17.06 16.86
CA TYR A 82 -7.33 16.12 17.10
C TYR A 82 -7.25 15.06 16.01
N ALA A 83 -6.03 14.59 15.72
CA ALA A 83 -5.79 13.51 14.77
C ALA A 83 -4.92 12.40 15.37
N ALA A 84 -5.39 11.17 15.23
CA ALA A 84 -4.66 9.95 15.53
C ALA A 84 -4.50 9.09 14.26
N TYR A 85 -3.41 8.33 14.16
CA TYR A 85 -3.12 7.50 12.98
C TYR A 85 -2.63 6.10 13.35
N ILE A 86 -3.38 5.08 12.94
CA ILE A 86 -3.02 3.67 13.10
C ILE A 86 -2.50 3.13 11.78
N SER A 87 -1.24 2.74 11.78
CA SER A 87 -0.56 2.07 10.68
C SER A 87 -0.69 0.56 10.86
N VAL A 88 -1.55 -0.08 10.07
CA VAL A 88 -1.68 -1.54 10.09
C VAL A 88 -0.59 -2.16 9.22
N CYS A 89 0.24 -2.99 9.82
CA CYS A 89 1.43 -3.58 9.22
C CYS A 89 1.34 -5.11 9.17
N GLY A 90 2.08 -5.72 8.24
CA GLY A 90 2.20 -7.17 8.13
C GLY A 90 3.16 -7.75 9.16
N ALA A 91 2.68 -8.71 9.94
CA ALA A 91 3.43 -9.54 10.86
C ALA A 91 3.79 -10.87 10.18
N THR A 92 4.98 -11.38 10.48
CA THR A 92 5.47 -12.67 9.97
C THR A 92 6.07 -13.50 11.11
N GLY A 93 6.47 -14.74 10.83
CA GLY A 93 7.06 -15.64 11.83
C GLY A 93 6.09 -16.71 12.33
N ALA A 94 6.37 -17.25 13.51
CA ALA A 94 5.63 -18.34 14.15
C ALA A 94 4.93 -17.86 15.42
N LYS A 95 4.09 -18.71 16.03
CA LYS A 95 3.33 -18.43 17.26
C LYS A 95 4.21 -17.82 18.36
N ASP A 96 5.34 -18.45 18.66
CA ASP A 96 6.22 -18.07 19.78
C ASP A 96 7.25 -17.00 19.38
N ARG A 97 7.30 -16.62 18.10
CA ARG A 97 8.27 -15.63 17.59
C ARG A 97 7.66 -14.82 16.45
N ILE A 98 6.77 -13.92 16.82
CA ILE A 98 6.13 -12.97 15.90
C ILE A 98 7.10 -11.83 15.60
N MET A 99 7.43 -11.66 14.32
CA MET A 99 8.11 -10.49 13.81
C MET A 99 7.06 -9.43 13.45
N ARG A 100 7.02 -8.36 14.23
CA ARG A 100 6.09 -7.24 14.04
C ARG A 100 6.44 -6.43 12.80
N GLY A 101 5.42 -5.84 12.21
CA GLY A 101 5.57 -5.04 11.01
C GLY A 101 6.12 -3.65 11.28
N TRP A 102 6.60 -2.99 10.21
CA TRP A 102 7.22 -1.68 10.29
C TRP A 102 6.51 -0.68 9.36
N SER A 103 5.87 0.36 9.92
CA SER A 103 5.13 1.32 9.09
C SER A 103 5.99 2.34 8.33
N GLY A 104 7.28 2.40 8.66
CA GLY A 104 8.22 3.37 8.09
C GLY A 104 7.77 4.81 8.31
N ALA A 105 7.43 5.51 7.23
CA ALA A 105 7.07 6.93 7.25
C ALA A 105 5.56 7.21 7.19
N ALA A 106 4.72 6.18 7.30
CA ALA A 106 3.28 6.30 7.07
C ALA A 106 2.61 7.40 7.91
N SER A 107 2.68 7.28 9.24
CA SER A 107 2.08 8.25 10.17
C SER A 107 2.65 9.66 10.00
N MET A 108 3.97 9.79 9.79
CA MET A 108 4.62 11.10 9.55
C MET A 108 4.07 11.81 8.31
N ILE A 109 3.85 11.06 7.22
CA ILE A 109 3.33 11.62 5.97
C ILE A 109 1.85 12.01 6.13
N ALA A 110 1.07 11.15 6.79
CA ALA A 110 -0.34 11.43 7.07
C ALA A 110 -0.49 12.67 7.96
N PHE A 111 0.26 12.76 9.07
CA PHE A 111 0.22 13.94 9.94
C PHE A 111 0.68 15.21 9.25
N SER A 112 1.70 15.15 8.39
CA SER A 112 2.08 16.32 7.60
C SER A 112 0.92 16.85 6.75
N ALA A 113 0.07 15.98 6.20
CA ALA A 113 -1.11 16.38 5.45
C ALA A 113 -2.26 16.85 6.36
N LEU A 114 -2.53 16.14 7.45
CA LEU A 114 -3.58 16.48 8.43
C LEU A 114 -3.29 17.81 9.13
N SER A 115 -2.05 18.11 9.52
CA SER A 115 -1.72 19.39 10.15
C SER A 115 -1.90 20.58 9.21
N ARG A 116 -1.70 20.42 7.89
CA ARG A 116 -2.06 21.47 6.90
C ARG A 116 -3.58 21.72 6.80
N LYS A 117 -4.39 20.79 7.31
CA LYS A 117 -5.84 20.90 7.41
C LYS A 117 -6.30 21.41 8.78
N GLY A 118 -5.38 21.77 9.68
CA GLY A 118 -5.72 22.32 11.00
C GLY A 118 -5.84 21.28 12.11
N PHE A 119 -5.62 19.99 11.80
CA PHE A 119 -5.62 18.94 12.80
C PHE A 119 -4.36 18.98 13.66
N GLU A 120 -4.53 18.77 14.96
CA GLU A 120 -3.46 18.58 15.91
C GLU A 120 -3.18 17.08 16.11
N PRO A 121 -1.98 16.57 15.74
CA PRO A 121 -1.63 15.18 15.98
C PRO A 121 -1.57 14.89 17.50
N VAL A 122 -2.28 13.85 17.93
CA VAL A 122 -2.31 13.38 19.33
C VAL A 122 -1.74 11.99 19.51
N GLY A 123 -1.77 11.13 18.47
CA GLY A 123 -1.05 9.87 18.59
C GLY A 123 -1.00 8.97 17.37
N SER A 124 0.01 8.09 17.33
CA SER A 124 0.15 7.06 16.30
C SER A 124 0.59 5.73 16.86
N ALA A 125 0.17 4.66 16.19
CA ALA A 125 0.57 3.28 16.49
C ALA A 125 0.89 2.50 15.22
N ASP A 126 1.77 1.51 15.37
CA ASP A 126 1.92 0.40 14.43
C ASP A 126 1.17 -0.79 15.01
N VAL A 127 0.21 -1.35 14.26
CA VAL A 127 -0.58 -2.51 14.67
C VAL A 127 -0.29 -3.65 13.69
N SER A 128 0.21 -4.76 14.22
CA SER A 128 0.79 -5.87 13.46
C SER A 128 -0.19 -7.04 13.39
N TYR A 129 -0.74 -7.26 12.20
CA TYR A 129 -1.64 -8.38 11.89
C TYR A 129 -0.99 -9.31 10.87
N PRO A 130 -1.50 -10.53 10.61
CA PRO A 130 -0.93 -11.42 9.61
C PRO A 130 -0.65 -10.71 8.28
N GLU A 131 0.58 -10.86 7.78
CA GLU A 131 1.00 -10.37 6.48
C GLU A 131 0.07 -10.90 5.38
N ASN A 132 -0.30 -10.01 4.47
CA ASN A 132 -1.29 -10.23 3.42
C ASN A 132 -0.77 -9.79 2.04
N TRP A 133 0.50 -9.41 1.93
CA TRP A 133 1.16 -9.12 0.67
C TRP A 133 1.52 -10.40 -0.10
N THR A 134 0.50 -11.00 -0.70
CA THR A 134 0.56 -12.28 -1.42
C THR A 134 1.59 -12.32 -2.55
N GLN A 135 1.98 -11.17 -3.12
CA GLN A 135 3.02 -11.11 -4.15
C GLN A 135 4.44 -11.40 -3.62
N VAL A 136 4.63 -11.40 -2.30
CA VAL A 136 5.95 -11.58 -1.66
C VAL A 136 5.96 -12.76 -0.71
N SER A 137 4.90 -12.93 0.08
CA SER A 137 4.85 -13.95 1.12
C SER A 137 3.50 -14.66 1.18
N GLN A 138 3.53 -15.88 1.69
CA GLN A 138 2.33 -16.61 2.07
C GLN A 138 1.83 -16.09 3.42
N ALA A 139 0.52 -15.87 3.52
CA ALA A 139 -0.10 -15.49 4.78
C ALA A 139 0.03 -16.61 5.84
N ALA A 140 0.18 -16.22 7.10
CA ALA A 140 0.20 -17.17 8.21
C ALA A 140 -1.12 -17.97 8.28
N VAL A 141 -1.01 -19.23 8.71
CA VAL A 141 -2.14 -20.15 8.91
C VAL A 141 -2.10 -20.76 10.31
N GLY A 142 -3.20 -21.40 10.73
CA GLY A 142 -3.29 -22.10 12.01
C GLY A 142 -2.95 -21.22 13.22
N GLU A 143 -2.19 -21.77 14.16
CA GLU A 143 -1.84 -21.09 15.42
C GLU A 143 -1.03 -19.80 15.23
N ALA A 144 -0.13 -19.77 14.22
CA ALA A 144 0.64 -18.56 13.94
C ALA A 144 -0.27 -17.40 13.50
N ARG A 145 -1.31 -17.68 12.70
CA ARG A 145 -2.32 -16.69 12.31
C ARG A 145 -3.10 -16.20 13.53
N ALA A 146 -3.54 -17.11 14.40
CA ALA A 146 -4.29 -16.77 15.60
C ALA A 146 -3.49 -15.87 16.53
N ALA A 147 -2.22 -16.21 16.79
CA ALA A 147 -1.32 -15.43 17.64
C ALA A 147 -1.04 -14.04 17.06
N MET A 148 -0.88 -13.91 15.73
CA MET A 148 -0.73 -12.60 15.08
C MET A 148 -2.01 -11.76 15.14
N LEU A 149 -3.19 -12.38 15.05
CA LEU A 149 -4.47 -11.67 15.24
C LEU A 149 -4.59 -11.14 16.68
N GLU A 150 -4.30 -11.99 17.67
CA GLU A 150 -4.33 -11.62 19.08
C GLU A 150 -3.32 -10.49 19.40
N SER A 151 -2.10 -10.59 18.88
CA SER A 151 -1.08 -9.54 19.03
C SER A 151 -1.56 -8.21 18.44
N GLY A 152 -2.12 -8.21 17.23
CA GLY A 152 -2.63 -7.00 16.60
C GLY A 152 -3.83 -6.41 17.35
N ASP A 153 -4.71 -7.25 17.89
CA ASP A 153 -5.85 -6.81 18.70
C ASP A 153 -5.39 -6.15 20.00
N ALA A 154 -4.39 -6.73 20.67
CA ALA A 154 -3.80 -6.16 21.87
C ALA A 154 -3.12 -4.80 21.59
N GLU A 155 -2.40 -4.66 20.46
CA GLU A 155 -1.81 -3.38 20.05
C GLU A 155 -2.87 -2.32 19.74
N ALA A 156 -3.93 -2.68 19.02
CA ALA A 156 -5.04 -1.76 18.72
C ALA A 156 -5.77 -1.32 19.99
N LEU A 157 -6.05 -2.25 20.91
CA LEU A 157 -6.70 -1.96 22.18
C LEU A 157 -5.82 -1.09 23.09
N GLY A 158 -4.52 -1.38 23.19
CA GLY A 158 -3.57 -0.58 23.96
C GLY A 158 -3.52 0.86 23.47
N PHE A 159 -3.46 1.06 22.15
CA PHE A 159 -3.52 2.40 21.56
C PHE A 159 -4.85 3.10 21.84
N ALA A 160 -5.98 2.40 21.69
CA ALA A 160 -7.30 2.97 21.95
C ALA A 160 -7.45 3.44 23.40
N ARG A 161 -6.92 2.68 24.37
CA ARG A 161 -6.90 3.06 25.79
C ARG A 161 -6.07 4.32 26.05
N SER A 162 -4.89 4.44 25.44
CA SER A 162 -4.08 5.67 25.54
C SER A 162 -4.83 6.88 24.99
N ILE A 163 -5.48 6.75 23.84
CA ILE A 163 -6.29 7.84 23.26
C ILE A 163 -7.49 8.17 24.15
N ALA A 164 -8.17 7.17 24.72
CA ALA A 164 -9.28 7.38 25.65
C ALA A 164 -8.84 8.11 26.94
N ALA A 165 -7.62 7.86 27.40
CA ALA A 165 -7.00 8.55 28.55
C ALA A 165 -6.50 9.96 28.22
N ASN A 166 -6.62 10.41 26.96
CA ASN A 166 -6.04 11.66 26.43
C ASN A 166 -4.50 11.68 26.45
N ASP A 167 -3.85 10.52 26.46
CA ASP A 167 -2.40 10.43 26.36
C ASP A 167 -1.92 10.79 24.95
N ARG A 168 -0.78 11.45 24.88
CA ARG A 168 -0.08 11.70 23.61
C ARG A 168 0.96 10.62 23.34
N VAL A 169 0.62 9.65 22.50
CA VAL A 169 1.45 8.48 22.22
C VAL A 169 1.88 8.42 20.76
N PHE A 170 3.18 8.40 20.47
CA PHE A 170 3.68 8.37 19.09
C PHE A 170 4.70 7.25 18.88
N VAL A 171 4.64 6.62 17.71
CA VAL A 171 5.67 5.66 17.27
C VAL A 171 7.02 6.37 17.21
N ARG A 172 7.97 5.93 18.02
CA ARG A 172 9.34 6.46 18.04
C ARG A 172 10.18 5.84 16.92
N ARG A 173 10.94 6.67 16.23
CA ARG A 173 11.88 6.27 15.16
C ARG A 173 13.21 6.96 15.37
N ASN A 174 14.31 6.22 15.24
CA ASN A 174 15.64 6.83 15.17
C ASN A 174 15.86 7.48 13.79
N LEU A 175 16.90 8.31 13.66
CA LEU A 175 17.18 9.04 12.42
C LEU A 175 17.36 8.11 11.21
N ALA A 176 18.07 6.99 11.39
CA ALA A 176 18.33 6.03 10.32
C ALA A 176 17.03 5.41 9.78
N THR A 177 16.20 4.84 10.66
CA THR A 177 14.91 4.22 10.28
C THR A 177 13.95 5.25 9.72
N ARG A 178 13.92 6.47 10.26
CA ARG A 178 13.11 7.57 9.73
C ARG A 178 13.51 7.94 8.29
N SER A 179 14.81 8.10 8.02
CA SER A 179 15.31 8.43 6.68
C SER A 179 15.07 7.29 5.69
N LEU A 180 15.34 6.05 6.10
CA LEU A 180 15.11 4.85 5.29
C LEU A 180 13.62 4.70 4.94
N GLY A 181 12.72 4.79 5.93
CA GLY A 181 11.28 4.68 5.69
C GLY A 181 10.74 5.77 4.77
N ARG A 182 11.27 7.00 4.86
CA ARG A 182 10.91 8.10 3.94
C ARG A 182 11.37 7.80 2.52
N PHE A 183 12.59 7.31 2.36
CA PHE A 183 13.15 6.95 1.05
C PHE A 183 12.37 5.80 0.41
N ILE A 184 12.21 4.67 1.10
CA ILE A 184 11.48 3.52 0.55
C ILE A 184 10.03 3.90 0.27
N GLY A 185 9.37 4.64 1.18
CA GLY A 185 8.02 5.13 0.95
C GLY A 185 7.89 6.04 -0.28
N LEU A 186 8.88 6.91 -0.52
CA LEU A 186 8.92 7.75 -1.71
C LEU A 186 9.04 6.91 -2.99
N VAL A 187 10.01 6.00 -3.03
CA VAL A 187 10.22 5.08 -4.17
C VAL A 187 8.97 4.25 -4.42
N PHE A 188 8.31 3.76 -3.37
CA PHE A 188 7.08 2.98 -3.49
C PHE A 188 5.93 3.80 -4.08
N ARG A 189 5.69 5.00 -3.56
CA ARG A 189 4.60 5.89 -4.05
C ARG A 189 4.78 6.31 -5.50
N LEU A 190 6.02 6.57 -5.92
CA LEU A 190 6.31 7.09 -7.25
C LEU A 190 6.52 6.00 -8.31
N LEU A 191 7.05 4.84 -7.93
CA LEU A 191 7.48 3.83 -8.89
C LEU A 191 6.91 2.45 -8.53
N ALA A 192 7.32 1.88 -7.39
CA ALA A 192 7.11 0.46 -7.13
C ALA A 192 5.64 0.03 -7.14
N ARG A 193 4.70 0.85 -6.60
CA ARG A 193 3.27 0.48 -6.59
C ARG A 193 2.67 0.32 -7.99
N ARG A 194 3.11 1.17 -8.94
CA ARG A 194 2.65 1.13 -10.34
C ARG A 194 3.07 -0.18 -11.01
N MET A 195 4.26 -0.64 -10.64
CA MET A 195 4.88 -1.87 -11.13
C MET A 195 4.17 -3.10 -10.60
N LEU A 196 3.93 -3.14 -9.28
CA LEU A 196 3.25 -4.25 -8.61
C LEU A 196 1.86 -4.51 -9.18
N GLY A 197 1.12 -3.45 -9.54
CA GLY A 197 -0.17 -3.56 -10.23
C GLY A 197 -0.05 -4.27 -11.58
N ARG A 198 1.00 -3.98 -12.36
CA ARG A 198 1.26 -4.63 -13.65
C ARG A 198 1.73 -6.08 -13.53
N LEU A 199 2.02 -6.60 -12.34
CA LEU A 199 2.37 -8.02 -12.20
C LEU A 199 1.14 -8.93 -12.09
N TYR A 200 -0.04 -8.37 -11.82
CA TYR A 200 -1.25 -9.16 -11.69
C TYR A 200 -1.72 -9.70 -13.04
N ILE A 201 -2.13 -10.96 -13.03
CA ILE A 201 -2.81 -11.65 -14.13
C ILE A 201 -4.02 -12.39 -13.59
N ALA A 202 -4.99 -12.67 -14.46
CA ALA A 202 -6.04 -13.65 -14.19
C ALA A 202 -5.74 -14.92 -14.99
N ASP A 203 -5.75 -16.06 -14.31
CA ASP A 203 -5.57 -17.38 -14.95
C ASP A 203 -6.90 -17.94 -15.49
N ASP A 204 -6.85 -19.19 -15.99
CA ASP A 204 -7.97 -19.83 -16.67
C ASP A 204 -9.16 -20.16 -15.76
N ALA A 205 -9.00 -20.07 -14.44
CA ALA A 205 -10.11 -20.20 -13.50
C ALA A 205 -10.94 -18.91 -13.41
N CYS A 206 -10.54 -17.82 -14.08
CA CYS A 206 -11.30 -16.57 -14.08
C CYS A 206 -12.63 -16.74 -14.80
N THR A 207 -13.73 -16.43 -14.11
CA THR A 207 -15.09 -16.48 -14.63
C THR A 207 -15.54 -15.19 -15.30
N GLY A 208 -14.72 -14.13 -15.25
CA GLY A 208 -15.07 -12.82 -15.78
C GLY A 208 -16.13 -12.04 -14.98
N CYS A 209 -16.43 -12.44 -13.74
CA CYS A 209 -17.51 -11.86 -12.94
C CYS A 209 -17.38 -10.37 -12.56
N GLY A 210 -16.20 -9.76 -12.72
CA GLY A 210 -16.01 -8.32 -12.47
C GLY A 210 -15.91 -7.88 -11.01
N LEU A 211 -16.19 -8.76 -10.03
CA LEU A 211 -16.17 -8.41 -8.59
C LEU A 211 -14.86 -7.77 -8.12
N CYS A 212 -13.72 -8.18 -8.69
CA CYS A 212 -12.42 -7.59 -8.36
C CYS A 212 -12.32 -6.11 -8.77
N ALA A 213 -12.94 -5.74 -9.90
CA ALA A 213 -12.98 -4.37 -10.39
C ALA A 213 -13.93 -3.52 -9.54
N GLU A 214 -15.12 -4.04 -9.23
CA GLU A 214 -16.10 -3.39 -8.36
C GLU A 214 -15.52 -3.12 -6.96
N ALA A 215 -14.85 -4.10 -6.37
CA ALA A 215 -14.28 -3.96 -5.03
C ALA A 215 -12.97 -3.14 -4.99
N CYS A 216 -12.47 -2.63 -6.12
CA CYS A 216 -11.17 -1.95 -6.19
C CYS A 216 -11.24 -0.50 -5.65
N PRO A 217 -10.60 -0.18 -4.51
CA PRO A 217 -10.72 1.15 -3.89
C PRO A 217 -9.92 2.24 -4.61
N SER A 218 -9.13 1.86 -5.62
CA SER A 218 -8.39 2.81 -6.48
C SER A 218 -8.88 2.79 -7.92
N SER A 219 -10.00 2.11 -8.21
CA SER A 219 -10.56 1.96 -9.56
C SER A 219 -9.52 1.56 -10.61
N ALA A 220 -8.56 0.72 -10.21
CA ALA A 220 -7.36 0.41 -10.98
C ALA A 220 -7.47 -0.88 -11.79
N ILE A 221 -8.68 -1.39 -12.00
CA ILE A 221 -8.95 -2.64 -12.72
C ILE A 221 -10.02 -2.36 -13.77
N ALA A 222 -9.69 -2.57 -15.03
CA ALA A 222 -10.62 -2.50 -16.15
C ALA A 222 -10.94 -3.92 -16.62
N MET A 223 -12.22 -4.21 -16.88
CA MET A 223 -12.62 -5.47 -17.52
C MET A 223 -12.48 -5.32 -19.03
N LYS A 224 -11.68 -6.20 -19.67
CA LYS A 224 -11.46 -6.24 -21.11
C LYS A 224 -11.64 -7.66 -21.60
N ASP A 225 -12.50 -7.86 -22.61
CA ASP A 225 -12.76 -9.18 -23.20
C ASP A 225 -13.13 -10.24 -22.14
N GLY A 226 -13.89 -9.84 -21.12
CA GLY A 226 -14.29 -10.72 -20.00
C GLY A 226 -13.21 -11.00 -18.96
N SER A 227 -12.04 -10.35 -19.00
CA SER A 227 -10.93 -10.57 -18.05
C SER A 227 -10.44 -9.26 -17.41
N PRO A 228 -10.04 -9.26 -16.12
CA PRO A 228 -9.51 -8.06 -15.48
C PRO A 228 -8.12 -7.67 -16.00
N SER A 229 -7.88 -6.37 -16.12
CA SER A 229 -6.62 -5.75 -16.52
C SER A 229 -6.28 -4.61 -15.54
N TRP A 230 -5.09 -4.67 -14.93
CA TRP A 230 -4.67 -3.72 -13.91
C TRP A 230 -3.94 -2.51 -14.51
N THR A 231 -4.33 -1.31 -14.07
CA THR A 231 -3.71 -0.05 -14.46
C THR A 231 -2.56 0.34 -13.52
N ALA A 232 -1.81 1.37 -13.90
CA ALA A 232 -0.76 1.95 -13.08
C ALA A 232 -1.28 2.67 -11.81
N ASP A 233 -2.59 2.87 -11.68
CA ASP A 233 -3.20 3.53 -10.50
C ASP A 233 -3.34 2.61 -9.29
N CYS A 234 -2.98 1.33 -9.46
CA CYS A 234 -3.03 0.34 -8.40
C CYS A 234 -2.36 0.87 -7.10
N SER A 235 -3.10 0.75 -6.00
CA SER A 235 -2.59 1.06 -4.66
C SER A 235 -1.69 -0.05 -4.09
N ALA A 236 -1.65 -1.23 -4.72
CA ALA A 236 -1.03 -2.46 -4.21
C ALA A 236 -1.60 -2.94 -2.87
N CYS A 237 -2.89 -2.71 -2.61
CA CYS A 237 -3.56 -3.14 -1.37
C CYS A 237 -3.82 -4.66 -1.28
N ASN A 238 -3.54 -5.42 -2.34
CA ASN A 238 -3.72 -6.87 -2.43
C ASN A 238 -5.15 -7.39 -2.15
N ARG A 239 -6.16 -6.50 -2.15
CA ARG A 239 -7.57 -6.89 -1.99
C ARG A 239 -8.00 -7.90 -3.06
N CYS A 240 -7.80 -7.57 -4.33
CA CYS A 240 -8.30 -8.38 -5.45
C CYS A 240 -7.75 -9.82 -5.48
N ILE A 241 -6.44 -10.00 -5.26
CA ILE A 241 -5.81 -11.33 -5.22
C ILE A 241 -6.29 -12.17 -4.03
N ASN A 242 -6.61 -11.56 -2.90
CA ASN A 242 -7.09 -12.27 -1.72
C ASN A 242 -8.61 -12.50 -1.72
N ALA A 243 -9.39 -11.66 -2.40
CA ALA A 243 -10.85 -11.67 -2.38
C ALA A 243 -11.49 -12.44 -3.53
N CYS A 244 -10.73 -12.78 -4.58
CA CYS A 244 -11.28 -13.46 -5.75
C CYS A 244 -11.92 -14.81 -5.36
N PRO A 245 -13.23 -15.02 -5.59
CA PRO A 245 -13.89 -16.28 -5.22
C PRO A 245 -13.33 -17.49 -5.95
N ALA A 246 -12.93 -17.31 -7.21
CA ALA A 246 -12.27 -18.34 -8.02
C ALA A 246 -10.76 -18.47 -7.73
N ALA A 247 -10.21 -17.65 -6.83
CA ALA A 247 -8.78 -17.55 -6.53
C ALA A 247 -7.87 -17.38 -7.77
N SER A 248 -8.40 -16.85 -8.88
CA SER A 248 -7.79 -16.83 -10.22
C SER A 248 -6.79 -15.70 -10.46
N ILE A 249 -6.78 -14.68 -9.60
CA ILE A 249 -5.84 -13.57 -9.70
C ILE A 249 -4.49 -14.03 -9.13
N GLN A 250 -3.41 -13.87 -9.91
CA GLN A 250 -2.06 -14.30 -9.54
C GLN A 250 -1.02 -13.22 -9.84
N THR A 251 0.20 -13.41 -9.33
CA THR A 251 1.38 -12.63 -9.75
C THR A 251 2.14 -13.40 -10.83
N SER A 252 2.26 -12.84 -12.03
CA SER A 252 2.96 -13.52 -13.14
C SER A 252 4.46 -13.61 -12.88
N THR A 253 4.99 -14.84 -12.83
CA THR A 253 6.44 -15.07 -12.70
C THR A 253 7.18 -14.57 -13.94
N ALA A 254 6.58 -14.74 -15.13
CA ALA A 254 7.14 -14.25 -16.39
C ALA A 254 7.30 -12.73 -16.39
N ARG A 255 6.23 -11.98 -16.02
CA ARG A 255 6.31 -10.52 -15.92
C ARG A 255 7.34 -10.07 -14.89
N LEU A 256 7.39 -10.75 -13.73
CA LEU A 256 8.36 -10.43 -12.69
C LEU A 256 9.80 -10.64 -13.19
N ALA A 257 10.07 -11.74 -13.89
CA ALA A 257 11.39 -12.04 -14.44
C ALA A 257 11.80 -11.05 -15.53
N ILE A 258 10.91 -10.78 -16.49
CA ILE A 258 11.13 -9.74 -17.52
C ILE A 258 11.41 -8.41 -16.83
N PHE A 259 10.61 -8.07 -15.82
CA PHE A 259 10.77 -6.83 -15.09
C PHE A 259 12.16 -6.72 -14.44
N ALA A 260 12.55 -7.74 -13.69
CA ALA A 260 13.83 -7.79 -13.00
C ALA A 260 15.01 -7.70 -13.97
N VAL A 261 15.03 -8.52 -15.02
CA VAL A 261 16.12 -8.56 -16.02
C VAL A 261 16.28 -7.19 -16.70
N VAL A 262 15.17 -6.61 -17.13
CA VAL A 262 15.15 -5.33 -17.83
C VAL A 262 15.65 -4.21 -16.91
N ASN A 263 15.27 -4.17 -15.62
CA ASN A 263 15.77 -3.14 -14.70
C ASN A 263 17.23 -3.32 -14.32
N VAL A 264 17.70 -4.57 -14.15
CA VAL A 264 19.11 -4.84 -13.92
C VAL A 264 19.93 -4.37 -15.14
N ALA A 265 19.49 -4.69 -16.36
CA ALA A 265 20.13 -4.20 -17.57
C ALA A 265 20.13 -2.66 -17.64
N ALA A 266 19.02 -2.01 -17.30
CA ALA A 266 18.91 -0.55 -17.27
C ALA A 266 19.90 0.07 -16.29
N ILE A 267 19.99 -0.45 -15.07
CA ILE A 267 20.91 0.05 -14.03
C ILE A 267 22.37 -0.07 -14.52
N VAL A 268 22.73 -1.22 -15.09
CA VAL A 268 24.09 -1.48 -15.58
C VAL A 268 24.43 -0.60 -16.78
N ALA A 269 23.49 -0.39 -17.71
CA ALA A 269 23.71 0.35 -18.95
C ALA A 269 23.61 1.88 -18.80
N SER A 270 22.83 2.39 -17.83
CA SER A 270 22.50 3.83 -17.75
C SER A 270 23.72 4.72 -17.49
N ALA A 271 24.65 4.30 -16.62
CA ALA A 271 25.84 5.11 -16.32
C ALA A 271 26.87 5.14 -17.46
N PRO A 272 27.23 4.01 -18.10
CA PRO A 272 28.04 4.03 -19.33
C PRO A 272 27.40 4.83 -20.46
N ALA A 273 26.09 4.64 -20.70
CA ALA A 273 25.35 5.38 -21.72
C ALA A 273 25.37 6.89 -21.47
N ALA A 274 25.13 7.32 -20.22
CA ALA A 274 25.19 8.73 -19.85
C ALA A 274 26.58 9.35 -20.13
N ARG A 275 27.66 8.62 -19.82
CA ARG A 275 29.03 9.10 -20.11
C ARG A 275 29.30 9.19 -21.60
N ALA A 276 28.87 8.20 -22.38
CA ALA A 276 29.04 8.22 -23.84
C ALA A 276 28.31 9.41 -24.48
N VAL A 277 27.07 9.67 -24.05
CA VAL A 277 26.28 10.82 -24.50
C VAL A 277 26.94 12.15 -24.13
N LEU A 278 27.41 12.30 -22.88
CA LEU A 278 28.09 13.51 -22.44
C LEU A 278 29.44 13.72 -23.14
N GLY A 279 30.17 12.65 -23.44
CA GLY A 279 31.42 12.72 -24.22
C GLY A 279 31.22 13.28 -25.63
N GLY A 280 30.06 13.03 -26.24
CA GLY A 280 29.70 13.60 -27.54
C GLY A 280 29.16 15.04 -27.47
N LEU A 281 28.32 15.34 -26.47
CA LEU A 281 27.60 16.62 -26.38
C LEU A 281 28.36 17.71 -25.63
N ALA A 282 29.23 17.34 -24.69
CA ALA A 282 29.97 18.26 -23.83
C ALA A 282 31.41 17.74 -23.61
N PRO A 283 32.23 17.64 -24.67
CA PRO A 283 33.56 17.02 -24.61
C PRO A 283 34.53 17.75 -23.67
N THR A 284 34.27 19.02 -23.36
CA THR A 284 35.07 19.84 -22.43
C THR A 284 34.70 19.62 -20.96
N LEU A 285 33.57 18.94 -20.67
CA LEU A 285 33.12 18.67 -19.31
C LEU A 285 33.96 17.57 -18.68
N SER A 286 34.62 17.87 -17.56
CA SER A 286 35.53 16.95 -16.88
C SER A 286 35.36 16.97 -15.36
N GLY A 287 36.13 16.12 -14.67
CA GLY A 287 36.21 16.09 -13.21
C GLY A 287 34.87 15.87 -12.50
N ILE A 288 34.60 16.66 -11.46
CA ILE A 288 33.39 16.56 -10.64
C ILE A 288 32.13 16.92 -11.45
N GLY A 289 32.23 17.89 -12.36
CA GLY A 289 31.12 18.30 -13.23
C GLY A 289 30.62 17.17 -14.12
N LEU A 290 31.56 16.43 -14.75
CA LEU A 290 31.22 15.25 -15.55
C LEU A 290 30.56 14.15 -14.70
N ARG A 291 31.07 13.90 -13.50
CA ARG A 291 30.50 12.89 -12.59
C ARG A 291 29.07 13.23 -12.18
N ALA A 292 28.81 14.48 -11.82
CA ALA A 292 27.48 14.94 -11.45
C ALA A 292 26.51 14.89 -12.63
N ALA A 293 26.93 15.40 -13.80
CA ALA A 293 26.12 15.35 -15.02
C ALA A 293 25.80 13.92 -15.46
N ALA A 294 26.79 13.01 -15.43
CA ALA A 294 26.60 11.61 -15.77
C ALA A 294 25.65 10.90 -14.80
N PHE A 295 25.70 11.24 -13.52
CA PHE A 295 24.75 10.71 -12.54
C PHE A 295 23.32 11.18 -12.82
N VAL A 296 23.12 12.48 -13.01
CA VAL A 296 21.79 13.05 -13.31
C VAL A 296 21.22 12.47 -14.61
N LEU A 297 22.02 12.44 -15.69
CA LEU A 297 21.61 11.86 -16.96
C LEU A 297 21.37 10.36 -16.85
N GLY A 298 22.18 9.63 -16.09
CA GLY A 298 21.97 8.20 -15.82
C GLY A 298 20.64 7.93 -15.11
N VAL A 299 20.29 8.73 -14.10
CA VAL A 299 18.99 8.65 -13.43
C VAL A 299 17.85 8.96 -14.40
N ALA A 300 18.01 9.96 -15.26
CA ALA A 300 17.01 10.31 -16.27
C ALA A 300 16.81 9.19 -17.32
N LEU A 301 17.90 8.58 -17.81
CA LEU A 301 17.86 7.44 -18.73
C LEU A 301 17.18 6.23 -18.09
N TYR A 302 17.53 5.92 -16.84
CA TYR A 302 16.87 4.85 -16.09
C TYR A 302 15.36 5.11 -15.94
N ALA A 303 14.97 6.33 -15.57
CA ALA A 303 13.57 6.71 -15.45
C ALA A 303 12.80 6.61 -16.78
N ALA A 304 13.42 7.05 -17.89
CA ALA A 304 12.85 6.92 -19.23
C ALA A 304 12.64 5.45 -19.62
N PHE A 305 13.62 4.60 -19.30
CA PHE A 305 13.53 3.16 -19.56
C PHE A 305 12.44 2.49 -18.73
N THR A 306 12.31 2.83 -17.44
CA THR A 306 11.19 2.38 -16.61
C THR A 306 9.84 2.83 -17.19
N ALA A 307 9.75 4.06 -17.72
CA ALA A 307 8.54 4.56 -18.37
C ALA A 307 8.17 3.76 -19.64
N LEU A 308 9.16 3.43 -20.48
CA LEU A 308 8.98 2.55 -21.65
C LEU A 308 8.49 1.16 -21.23
N GLN A 309 8.99 0.65 -20.11
CA GLN A 309 8.63 -0.66 -19.61
C GLN A 309 7.18 -0.73 -19.09
N ILE A 310 6.73 0.26 -18.32
CA ILE A 310 5.37 0.27 -17.74
C ILE A 310 4.27 0.74 -18.72
N GLY A 311 4.68 1.30 -19.86
CA GLY A 311 3.81 1.76 -20.94
C GLY A 311 3.87 0.83 -22.16
N PRO A 312 4.65 1.16 -23.21
CA PRO A 312 4.70 0.39 -24.46
C PRO A 312 4.99 -1.11 -24.29
N MET A 313 6.00 -1.48 -23.50
CA MET A 313 6.34 -2.91 -23.32
C MET A 313 5.22 -3.66 -22.59
N ASP A 314 4.60 -3.03 -21.59
CA ASP A 314 3.46 -3.63 -20.89
C ASP A 314 2.26 -3.85 -21.82
N ALA A 315 1.99 -2.92 -22.74
CA ALA A 315 0.95 -3.11 -23.75
C ALA A 315 1.24 -4.31 -24.68
N LEU A 316 2.50 -4.47 -25.09
CA LEU A 316 2.94 -5.64 -25.88
C LEU A 316 2.79 -6.94 -25.08
N VAL A 317 3.21 -6.96 -23.81
CA VAL A 317 3.06 -8.13 -22.93
C VAL A 317 1.59 -8.49 -22.74
N GLN A 318 0.72 -7.50 -22.51
CA GLN A 318 -0.73 -7.72 -22.42
C GLN A 318 -1.32 -8.30 -23.72
N ALA A 319 -0.83 -7.86 -24.89
CA ALA A 319 -1.25 -8.44 -26.17
C ALA A 319 -0.79 -9.90 -26.31
N MET A 320 0.47 -10.18 -25.93
CA MET A 320 1.03 -11.54 -25.94
C MET A 320 0.30 -12.49 -24.98
N GLU A 321 -0.16 -12.00 -23.83
CA GLU A 321 -0.94 -12.78 -22.86
C GLU A 321 -2.28 -13.29 -23.39
N ARG A 322 -2.88 -12.53 -24.32
CA ARG A 322 -4.12 -12.95 -24.99
C ARG A 322 -3.88 -14.04 -26.02
N SER A 323 -2.64 -14.23 -26.48
CA SER A 323 -2.31 -15.31 -27.40
C SER A 323 -2.44 -16.67 -26.68
N PRO A 324 -3.30 -17.59 -27.19
CA PRO A 324 -3.47 -18.91 -26.58
C PRO A 324 -2.16 -19.68 -26.42
N ARG A 325 -1.20 -19.46 -27.33
CA ARG A 325 0.12 -20.13 -27.31
C ARG A 325 1.00 -19.69 -26.15
N LEU A 326 0.94 -18.42 -25.77
CA LEU A 326 1.80 -17.84 -24.73
C LEU A 326 1.12 -17.74 -23.36
N ARG A 327 -0.20 -17.93 -23.32
CA ARG A 327 -1.01 -17.79 -22.11
C ARG A 327 -0.49 -18.61 -20.93
N ARG A 328 -0.16 -19.88 -21.14
CA ARG A 328 0.38 -20.77 -20.08
C ARG A 328 1.69 -20.27 -19.48
N PHE A 329 2.54 -19.62 -20.29
CA PHE A 329 3.80 -19.04 -19.82
C PHE A 329 3.55 -17.83 -18.92
N PHE A 330 2.65 -16.94 -19.30
CA PHE A 330 2.35 -15.74 -18.52
C PHE A 330 1.50 -16.00 -17.27
N THR A 331 0.62 -17.01 -17.29
CA THR A 331 -0.21 -17.40 -16.13
C THR A 331 0.51 -18.35 -15.17
N ALA A 332 1.76 -18.73 -15.46
CA ALA A 332 2.62 -19.41 -14.51
C ALA A 332 2.91 -18.48 -13.32
N SER A 333 2.62 -18.96 -12.10
CA SER A 333 2.74 -18.16 -10.90
C SER A 333 3.03 -19.01 -9.67
N PHE A 334 3.95 -18.51 -8.83
CA PHE A 334 4.22 -19.06 -7.51
C PHE A 334 3.06 -18.82 -6.52
N THR A 335 2.27 -17.77 -6.73
CA THR A 335 1.17 -17.39 -5.83
C THR A 335 -0.05 -18.30 -5.90
N LYS A 336 -0.11 -19.23 -6.86
CA LYS A 336 -1.17 -20.25 -6.96
C LYS A 336 -1.23 -21.17 -5.75
N ARG A 337 -0.10 -21.37 -5.06
CA ARG A 337 0.00 -22.22 -3.87
C ARG A 337 -0.23 -21.47 -2.56
N PHE A 338 -0.37 -20.14 -2.61
CA PHE A 338 -0.48 -19.33 -1.41
C PHE A 338 -1.91 -19.30 -0.92
N THR A 339 -2.09 -19.53 0.38
CA THR A 339 -3.36 -19.34 1.06
C THR A 339 -3.81 -17.89 0.92
N ARG A 340 -5.06 -17.68 0.49
CA ARG A 340 -5.67 -16.34 0.46
C ARG A 340 -6.04 -15.91 1.87
N TYR A 341 -5.86 -14.64 2.17
CA TYR A 341 -6.12 -14.09 3.49
C TYR A 341 -7.09 -12.91 3.43
N LEU A 342 -8.22 -13.08 4.09
CA LEU A 342 -9.07 -12.01 4.57
C LEU A 342 -9.16 -12.13 6.10
N ALA A 343 -9.16 -11.00 6.79
CA ALA A 343 -9.38 -10.96 8.22
C ALA A 343 -10.74 -11.60 8.55
N PRO A 344 -10.88 -12.32 9.68
CA PRO A 344 -12.15 -12.96 10.03
C PRO A 344 -13.32 -11.96 10.04
N GLY A 345 -14.41 -12.30 9.33
CA GLY A 345 -15.60 -11.46 9.21
C GLY A 345 -15.43 -10.23 8.32
N PHE A 346 -14.44 -10.21 7.43
CA PHE A 346 -14.28 -9.16 6.42
C PHE A 346 -14.75 -9.63 5.05
N GLU A 347 -15.74 -8.93 4.51
CA GLU A 347 -16.30 -9.14 3.18
C GLU A 347 -16.02 -7.91 2.31
N PRO A 348 -15.10 -8.00 1.34
CA PRO A 348 -14.77 -6.88 0.46
C PRO A 348 -15.97 -6.55 -0.44
N GLY A 349 -16.49 -5.32 -0.33
CA GLY A 349 -17.59 -4.84 -1.18
C GLY A 349 -18.99 -4.97 -0.57
N ALA A 350 -19.13 -5.57 0.63
CA ALA A 350 -20.35 -5.42 1.43
C ALA A 350 -20.49 -3.93 1.82
N LYS A 351 -21.61 -3.32 1.43
CA LYS A 351 -22.01 -1.96 1.84
C LYS A 351 -22.61 -1.99 3.23
#